data_AF-A0A843ES80-F1
#
_entry.id   AF-A0A843ES80-F1
#
_cell.length_a   1.000
_cell.length_b   1.000
_cell.length_c   1.000
_cell.angle_alpha   90.00
_cell.angle_beta   90.00
_cell.angle_gamma   90.00
#
_symmetry.space_group_name_H-M   'P 1'
#
loop_
_entity.id
_entity.type
_entity.pdbx_description
1 polymer ?
#
loop_
_entity_poly.entity_id
_entity_poly.type
_entity_poly.pdbx_seq_one_letter_code
_entity_poly.pdbx_strand_id
1 'polypeptide(L)' 'MERKIMCPKCSKLNEANRFCIFCGEKLPLVDIQISLMKENPQSTCLNCGRPVEKGQLECECGYVFSEIPCPE' A
#
# COMPACT_ATOMS: atom_id res chain seq x y z
N MET A 1 -12.83 15.62 -12.83
CA MET A 1 -11.42 15.94 -12.57
C MET A 1 -10.57 14.98 -13.38
N GLU A 2 -10.13 15.39 -14.56
CA GLU A 2 -9.32 14.57 -15.47
C GLU A 2 -7.89 14.49 -14.92
N ARG A 3 -7.43 13.28 -14.58
CA ARG A 3 -6.08 13.07 -14.04
C ARG A 3 -5.11 12.95 -15.19
N LYS A 4 -4.12 13.84 -15.22
CA LYS A 4 -3.08 13.86 -16.25
C LYS A 4 -1.74 13.42 -15.64
N ILE A 5 -1.02 12.54 -16.34
CA ILE A 5 0.27 11.98 -15.92
C ILE A 5 1.34 12.28 -16.97
N MET A 6 2.54 12.65 -16.54
CA MET A 6 3.66 12.88 -17.46
C MET A 6 4.34 11.55 -17.82
N CYS A 7 4.53 11.29 -19.11
CA CYS A 7 5.25 10.11 -19.56
C CYS A 7 6.74 10.21 -19.21
N PRO A 8 7.34 9.20 -18.54
CA PRO A 8 8.77 9.25 -18.17
C PRO A 8 9.73 9.16 -19.36
N LYS A 9 9.26 8.71 -20.54
CA LYS A 9 10.10 8.50 -21.72
C LYS A 9 10.09 9.66 -22.70
N CYS A 10 8.92 10.25 -22.94
CA CYS A 10 8.77 11.35 -23.91
C CYS A 10 8.38 12.68 -23.27
N SER A 11 8.21 12.71 -21.94
CA SER A 11 7.82 13.87 -21.14
C SER A 11 6.53 14.56 -21.59
N LYS A 12 5.70 13.88 -22.38
CA LYS A 12 4.37 14.36 -22.79
C LYS A 12 3.35 14.08 -21.70
N LEU A 13 2.45 15.04 -21.50
CA LEU A 13 1.32 14.91 -20.60
C LEU A 13 0.28 13.99 -21.25
N ASN A 14 -0.11 12.94 -20.54
CA ASN A 14 -1.10 11.95 -20.97
C ASN A 14 -2.28 11.97 -20.01
N GLU A 15 -3.42 11.46 -20.46
CA GLU A 15 -4.50 11.09 -19.56
C GLU A 15 -4.08 9.84 -18.75
N ALA A 16 -4.77 9.57 -17.64
CA ALA A 16 -4.51 8.41 -16.77
C ALA A 16 -4.87 7.07 -17.46
N ASN A 17 -4.14 6.76 -18.52
CA ASN A 17 -4.23 5.55 -19.33
C ASN A 17 -3.05 4.62 -19.01
N ARG A 18 -3.21 3.33 -19.34
CA ARG A 18 -2.17 2.31 -19.12
C ARG A 18 -0.90 2.56 -19.95
N PHE A 19 -1.04 3.27 -21.06
CA PHE A 19 0.03 3.53 -22.01
C PHE A 19 -0.02 4.97 -22.50
N CYS A 20 1.14 5.50 -22.87
CA CYS A 20 1.27 6.82 -23.43
C CYS A 20 0.75 6.82 -24.88
N ILE A 21 -0.34 7.54 -25.15
CA ILE A 21 -0.90 7.69 -26.50
C ILE A 21 0.08 8.24 -27.55
N PHE A 22 1.20 8.85 -27.14
CA PHE A 22 2.16 9.46 -28.04
C PHE A 22 3.37 8.58 -28.39
N CYS A 23 3.79 7.70 -27.48
CA CYS A 23 5.00 6.89 -27.68
C CYS A 23 4.82 5.40 -27.34
N GLY A 24 3.64 4.99 -26.89
CA GLY A 24 3.33 3.61 -26.53
C GLY A 24 3.92 3.14 -25.19
N GLU A 25 4.67 3.99 -24.49
CA GLU A 25 5.32 3.61 -23.23
C GLU A 25 4.29 3.32 -22.14
N LYS A 26 4.51 2.27 -21.35
CA LYS A 26 3.63 1.93 -20.22
C LYS A 26 3.72 3.03 -19.17
N LEU A 27 2.59 3.66 -18.87
CA LEU A 27 2.51 4.66 -17.83
C LEU A 27 2.30 3.95 -16.49
N PRO A 28 2.94 4.42 -15.40
CA PRO A 28 2.60 3.94 -14.08
C PRO A 28 1.18 4.44 -13.81
N LEU A 29 0.19 3.58 -14.06
CA LEU A 29 -1.15 3.80 -13.56
C LEU A 29 -0.99 4.01 -12.07
N VAL A 30 -1.18 5.25 -11.63
CA VAL A 30 -1.52 5.50 -10.24
C VAL A 30 -2.95 5.02 -10.14
N ASP A 31 -3.11 3.69 -10.12
CA ASP A 31 -4.22 3.07 -9.42
C ASP A 31 -4.30 3.84 -8.12
N ILE A 32 -5.45 4.44 -7.90
CA ILE A 32 -5.81 4.96 -6.61
C ILE A 32 -5.67 3.75 -5.69
N GLN A 33 -4.49 3.59 -5.08
CA GLN A 33 -4.40 3.16 -3.72
C GLN A 33 -5.25 4.18 -2.99
N ILE A 34 -6.52 3.83 -2.94
CA ILE A 34 -7.50 4.14 -1.94
C ILE A 34 -6.75 4.82 -0.80
N SER A 35 -6.97 6.12 -0.63
CA SER A 35 -6.54 6.85 0.56
C SER A 35 -7.31 6.37 1.80
N LEU A 36 -7.33 5.06 2.02
CA LEU A 36 -7.41 4.45 3.33
C LEU A 36 -5.98 4.18 3.78
N MET A 37 -5.17 5.24 3.83
CA MET A 37 -4.33 5.41 5.01
C MET A 37 -5.31 5.55 6.19
N LYS A 38 -5.91 4.43 6.62
CA LYS A 38 -6.25 4.28 8.01
C LYS A 38 -4.92 4.01 8.68
N GLU A 39 -4.34 5.09 9.13
CA GLU A 39 -3.37 5.15 10.21
C GLU A 39 -4.04 4.51 11.43
N ASN A 40 -4.07 3.18 11.43
CA ASN A 40 -4.32 2.39 12.60
C ASN A 40 -3.37 1.22 12.45
N PRO A 41 -2.24 1.21 13.17
CA PRO A 41 -1.36 0.05 13.23
C PRO A 41 -2.07 -1.06 14.03
N GLN A 42 -3.22 -1.53 13.53
CA GLN A 42 -3.79 -2.80 13.95
C GLN A 42 -2.85 -3.86 13.40
N SER A 43 -1.89 -4.22 14.23
CA SER A 43 -1.03 -5.37 13.99
C SER A 43 -1.95 -6.56 13.81
N THR A 44 -1.77 -7.34 12.74
CA THR A 44 -2.54 -8.57 12.53
C THR A 44 -1.61 -9.75 12.78
N CYS A 45 -2.16 -10.85 13.26
CA CYS A 45 -1.39 -12.06 13.48
C CYS A 45 -0.90 -12.62 12.15
N LEU A 46 0.41 -12.84 12.02
CA LEU A 46 1.03 -13.39 10.81
C LEU A 46 0.59 -14.83 10.51
N ASN A 47 0.11 -15.55 11.52
CA ASN A 47 -0.32 -16.95 11.37
C ASN A 47 -1.80 -17.10 10.98
N CYS A 48 -2.70 -16.26 11.52
CA CYS A 48 -4.15 -16.43 11.32
C CYS A 48 -4.87 -15.20 10.75
N GLY A 49 -4.18 -14.06 10.58
CA GLY A 49 -4.74 -12.82 10.04
C GLY A 49 -5.70 -12.07 10.97
N ARG A 50 -5.90 -12.55 12.21
CA ARG A 50 -6.74 -11.86 13.19
C ARG A 50 -6.09 -10.55 13.66
N PRO A 51 -6.87 -9.51 13.99
CA PRO A 51 -6.32 -8.31 14.61
C PRO A 51 -5.71 -8.67 15.96
N VAL A 52 -4.54 -8.11 16.27
CA VAL A 52 -3.88 -8.22 17.56
C VAL A 52 -3.64 -6.85 18.15
N GLU A 53 -3.78 -6.77 19.47
CA GLU A 53 -3.67 -5.52 20.21
C GLU A 53 -2.20 -5.16 20.47
N LYS A 54 -1.92 -3.86 20.63
CA LYS A 54 -0.57 -3.38 20.95
C LYS A 54 -0.16 -3.90 22.33
N GLY A 55 0.88 -4.74 22.41
CA GLY A 55 1.35 -5.37 23.65
C GLY A 55 0.91 -6.83 23.83
N GLN A 56 0.17 -7.40 22.88
CA GLN A 56 -0.22 -8.80 22.90
C GLN A 56 0.96 -9.72 22.55
N LEU A 57 1.39 -10.55 23.51
CA LEU A 57 2.52 -11.49 23.34
C LEU A 57 2.11 -12.80 22.66
N GLU A 58 0.82 -13.13 22.65
CA GLU A 58 0.29 -14.36 22.05
C GLU A 58 -1.08 -14.12 21.44
N CYS A 59 -1.28 -14.59 20.21
CA CYS A 59 -2.56 -14.59 19.52
C CYS A 59 -3.41 -15.77 19.99
N GLU A 60 -4.74 -15.62 20.02
CA GLU A 60 -5.70 -16.70 20.37
C GLU A 60 -5.57 -17.97 19.51
N CYS A 61 -4.90 -17.90 18.36
CA CYS A 61 -4.57 -19.08 17.55
C CYS A 61 -3.36 -19.88 18.07
N GLY A 62 -2.72 -19.44 19.15
CA GLY A 62 -1.49 -20.02 19.73
C GLY A 62 -0.18 -19.48 19.15
N TYR A 63 -0.22 -18.39 18.37
CA TYR A 63 0.98 -17.78 17.80
C TYR A 63 1.61 -16.75 18.73
N VAL A 64 2.86 -16.96 19.15
CA VAL A 64 3.58 -16.08 20.09
C VAL A 64 4.35 -15.00 19.32
N PHE A 65 4.11 -13.73 19.65
CA PHE A 65 4.82 -12.56 19.15
C PHE A 65 6.08 -12.33 20.00
N SER A 66 7.07 -13.19 19.82
CA SER A 66 8.38 -13.01 20.45
C SER A 66 9.17 -11.92 19.69
N GLU A 67 9.54 -10.85 20.40
CA GLU A 67 10.68 -9.96 20.11
C GLU A 67 10.52 -8.71 19.21
N ILE A 68 9.65 -7.75 19.56
CA ILE A 68 10.02 -6.33 19.36
C ILE A 68 9.48 -5.47 20.52
N PRO A 69 10.29 -5.11 21.54
CA PRO A 69 9.93 -4.02 22.44
C PRO A 69 9.78 -2.73 21.64
N CYS A 70 8.68 -2.00 21.84
CA CYS A 70 8.46 -0.72 21.18
C CYS A 70 9.61 0.26 21.50
N PRO A 71 10.22 0.92 20.51
CA PRO A 71 11.02 2.10 20.78
C PRO A 71 10.11 3.24 21.29
N GLU A 72 10.57 3.93 22.34
CA GLU A 72 9.91 5.10 22.97
C GLU A 72 9.69 6.26 21.99
#